data_AF-A0A2E0HRL6-F1
#
_entry.id   AF-A0A2E0HRL6-F1
#
_cell.length_a   1.000
_cell.length_b   1.000
_cell.length_c   1.000
_cell.angle_alpha   90.00
_cell.angle_beta   90.00
_cell.angle_gamma   90.00
#
_symmetry.space_group_name_H-M   'P 1'
#
loop_
_entity.id
_entity.type
_entity.pdbx_description
1 polymer ?
#
loop_
_entity_poly.entity_id
_entity_poly.type
_entity_poly.pdbx_seq_one_letter_code
_entity_poly.pdbx_strand_id
1 'polypeptide(L)'
;MGKMVKIVYILVVLIIGNLEAKLPPDLLSKDIAQSQINPPIEEIAQIYSISGTKDGIRITEKKIIKPGFNSLKNLKLLTPRDDYALKILDEDKKEIILLGIGNPFYIHAQHIDYEDSRFFGGYINAEFEIALPLDMDVSHIVLMSQHEKVLTKINEIEVE
;
A
#
# COMPACT_ATOMS: atom_id res chain seq x y z
N MET A 1 27.48 -53.47 -61.73
CA MET A 1 27.31 -52.01 -61.56
C MET A 1 26.14 -51.77 -60.63
N GLY A 2 26.42 -51.45 -59.36
CA GLY A 2 25.43 -51.27 -58.31
C GLY A 2 24.98 -49.81 -58.20
N LYS A 3 23.67 -49.58 -58.05
CA LYS A 3 23.11 -48.26 -57.77
C LYS A 3 22.90 -48.14 -56.26
N MET A 4 23.79 -47.42 -55.59
CA MET A 4 23.77 -47.21 -54.14
C MET A 4 22.81 -46.05 -53.82
N VAL A 5 21.80 -46.27 -52.98
CA VAL A 5 20.87 -45.22 -52.53
C VAL A 5 21.43 -44.61 -51.24
N LYS A 6 21.74 -43.31 -51.25
CA LYS A 6 22.23 -42.59 -50.07
C LYS A 6 21.05 -42.28 -49.14
N ILE A 7 21.05 -42.89 -47.96
CA ILE A 7 20.14 -42.54 -46.86
C ILE A 7 20.77 -41.37 -46.11
N VAL A 8 20.06 -40.23 -46.06
CA VAL A 8 20.48 -39.04 -45.31
C VAL A 8 19.81 -39.08 -43.95
N TYR A 9 20.60 -39.17 -42.88
CA TYR A 9 20.12 -39.02 -41.51
C TYR A 9 20.13 -37.54 -41.12
N ILE A 10 18.95 -36.96 -40.88
CA ILE A 10 18.82 -35.61 -40.32
C ILE A 10 18.80 -35.73 -38.80
N LEU A 11 19.82 -35.18 -38.14
CA LEU A 11 19.93 -35.14 -36.70
C LEU A 11 19.21 -33.88 -36.19
N VAL A 12 18.04 -34.06 -35.56
CA VAL A 12 17.30 -32.96 -34.90
C VAL A 12 17.83 -32.81 -33.48
N VAL A 13 18.57 -31.72 -33.22
CA VAL A 13 19.00 -31.36 -31.87
C VAL A 13 17.85 -30.60 -31.20
N LEU A 14 17.18 -31.24 -30.23
CA LEU A 14 16.25 -30.57 -29.32
C LEU A 14 17.05 -29.81 -28.27
N ILE A 15 17.11 -28.49 -28.41
CA ILE A 15 17.66 -27.61 -27.36
C ILE A 15 16.62 -27.52 -26.25
N ILE A 16 16.83 -28.24 -25.15
CA ILE A 16 16.05 -28.07 -23.92
C ILE A 16 16.70 -26.93 -23.14
N GLY A 17 16.24 -25.71 -23.37
CA GLY A 17 16.59 -24.56 -22.54
C GLY A 17 15.69 -24.53 -21.31
N ASN A 18 16.27 -24.56 -20.11
CA ASN A 18 15.54 -24.15 -18.91
C ASN A 18 15.40 -22.63 -18.95
N LEU A 19 14.21 -22.16 -19.31
CA LEU A 19 13.88 -20.74 -19.29
C LEU A 19 13.53 -20.36 -17.85
N GLU A 20 14.53 -19.97 -17.07
CA GLU A 20 14.29 -19.44 -15.73
C GLU A 20 13.88 -17.96 -15.87
N ALA A 21 12.57 -17.70 -15.78
CA ALA A 21 12.03 -16.36 -15.83
C ALA A 21 12.38 -15.64 -14.52
N LYS A 22 13.39 -14.77 -14.55
CA LYS A 22 13.71 -13.90 -13.43
C LYS A 22 12.68 -12.76 -13.39
N LEU A 23 11.74 -12.83 -12.46
CA LEU A 23 10.77 -11.74 -12.26
C LEU A 23 11.52 -10.44 -11.94
N PRO A 24 11.08 -9.30 -12.51
CA PRO A 24 11.70 -8.02 -12.23
C PRO A 24 11.56 -7.69 -10.73
N PRO A 25 12.60 -7.12 -10.10
CA PRO A 25 12.65 -6.86 -8.65
C PRO A 25 11.46 -6.04 -8.12
N ASP A 26 10.92 -5.16 -8.95
CA ASP A 26 9.82 -4.24 -8.61
C ASP A 26 8.45 -4.95 -8.53
N LEU A 27 8.26 -6.06 -9.26
CA LEU A 27 7.07 -6.89 -9.11
C LEU A 27 7.17 -7.76 -7.85
N LEU A 28 8.37 -8.27 -7.54
CA LEU A 28 8.64 -9.05 -6.33
C LEU A 28 8.44 -8.21 -5.06
N SER A 29 8.98 -6.99 -5.00
CA SER A 29 8.80 -6.09 -3.84
C SER A 29 7.34 -5.75 -3.60
N LYS A 30 6.58 -5.52 -4.67
CA LYS A 30 5.17 -5.19 -4.61
C LYS A 30 4.31 -6.38 -4.19
N ASP A 31 4.59 -7.58 -4.69
CA ASP A 31 3.90 -8.81 -4.27
C ASP A 31 4.21 -9.18 -2.82
N ILE A 32 5.48 -9.02 -2.39
CA ILE A 32 5.88 -9.22 -0.99
C ILE A 32 5.16 -8.21 -0.08
N ALA A 33 5.17 -6.92 -0.43
CA ALA A 33 4.48 -5.89 0.34
C ALA A 33 2.95 -6.12 0.39
N GLN A 34 2.33 -6.55 -0.72
CA GLN A 34 0.91 -6.93 -0.73
C GLN A 34 0.62 -8.19 0.08
N SER A 35 1.51 -9.19 0.06
CA SER A 35 1.37 -10.40 0.88
C SER A 35 1.49 -10.12 2.38
N GLN A 36 2.29 -9.12 2.77
CA GLN A 36 2.43 -8.65 4.15
C GLN A 36 1.21 -7.83 4.64
N ILE A 37 0.43 -7.25 3.73
CA ILE A 37 -0.82 -6.53 4.04
C ILE A 37 -2.04 -7.47 4.05
N ASN A 38 -1.95 -8.59 3.32
CA ASN A 38 -3.02 -9.58 3.18
C ASN A 38 -2.74 -10.93 3.89
N PRO A 39 -2.13 -11.01 5.11
CA PRO A 39 -2.31 -12.22 5.91
C PRO A 39 -3.80 -12.36 6.25
N PRO A 40 -4.30 -13.57 6.56
CA PRO A 40 -5.73 -13.81 6.61
C PRO A 40 -6.40 -12.82 7.55
N ILE A 41 -7.35 -12.07 7.00
CA ILE A 41 -8.23 -11.05 7.62
C ILE A 41 -9.04 -11.58 8.84
N GLU A 42 -8.71 -12.76 9.35
CA GLU A 42 -9.41 -13.49 10.39
C GLU A 42 -8.68 -13.53 11.74
N GLU A 43 -7.43 -13.04 11.82
CA GLU A 43 -6.67 -12.96 13.07
C GLU A 43 -6.85 -11.60 13.80
N ILE A 44 -6.59 -11.59 15.11
CA ILE A 44 -6.58 -10.37 15.92
C ILE A 44 -5.46 -9.44 15.45
N ALA A 45 -5.72 -8.13 15.41
CA ALA A 45 -4.79 -7.13 14.92
C ALA A 45 -4.68 -5.97 15.91
N GLN A 46 -3.60 -5.21 15.79
CA GLN A 46 -3.45 -3.93 16.47
C GLN A 46 -4.20 -2.86 15.67
N ILE A 47 -5.28 -2.34 16.24
CA ILE A 47 -6.06 -1.25 15.65
C ILE A 47 -5.59 0.07 16.26
N TYR A 48 -5.29 1.02 15.38
CA TYR A 48 -4.98 2.41 15.74
C TYR A 48 -6.11 3.31 15.25
N SER A 49 -6.81 3.96 16.18
CA SER A 49 -7.76 5.02 15.89
C SER A 49 -6.98 6.33 15.77
N ILE A 50 -7.13 7.01 14.64
CA ILE A 50 -6.37 8.20 14.28
C ILE A 50 -7.34 9.35 14.03
N SER A 51 -7.06 10.50 14.62
CA SER A 51 -7.74 11.77 14.34
C SER A 51 -6.74 12.78 13.79
N GLY A 52 -7.14 13.57 12.80
CA GLY A 52 -6.24 14.57 12.24
C GLY A 52 -6.85 15.47 11.19
N THR A 53 -6.04 16.43 10.75
CA THR A 53 -6.32 17.32 9.63
C THR A 53 -5.19 17.20 8.60
N LYS A 54 -5.29 17.96 7.51
CA LYS A 54 -4.21 18.10 6.52
C LYS A 54 -2.85 18.50 7.13
N ASP A 55 -2.86 19.09 8.32
CA ASP A 55 -1.68 19.64 8.98
C ASP A 55 -1.10 18.69 10.05
N GLY A 56 -1.77 17.56 10.33
CA GLY A 56 -1.21 16.52 11.16
C GLY A 56 -2.23 15.55 11.76
N ILE A 57 -1.72 14.44 12.29
CA ILE A 57 -2.49 13.37 12.95
C ILE A 57 -2.04 13.13 14.39
N ARG A 58 -2.90 12.45 15.15
CA ARG A 58 -2.62 11.87 16.47
C ARG A 58 -3.36 10.54 16.63
N ILE A 59 -2.80 9.66 17.44
CA ILE A 59 -3.52 8.46 17.91
C ILE A 59 -4.49 8.89 19.01
N THR A 60 -5.74 8.43 18.90
CA THR A 60 -6.77 8.63 19.91
C THR A 60 -7.03 7.37 20.72
N GLU A 61 -6.81 6.19 20.14
CA GLU A 61 -7.01 4.90 20.79
C GLU A 61 -6.14 3.82 20.14
N LYS A 62 -5.67 2.87 20.96
CA LYS A 62 -4.98 1.64 20.56
C LYS A 62 -5.73 0.45 21.17
N LYS A 63 -6.13 -0.52 20.33
CA LYS A 63 -6.86 -1.72 20.79
C LYS A 63 -6.45 -2.96 20.02
N ILE A 64 -6.46 -4.12 20.69
CA ILE A 64 -6.18 -5.42 20.07
C ILE A 64 -7.50 -6.15 19.89
N ILE A 65 -8.03 -6.13 18.66
CA ILE A 65 -9.31 -6.75 18.32
C ILE A 65 -9.27 -7.32 16.90
N LYS A 66 -10.31 -8.07 16.52
CA LYS A 66 -10.50 -8.43 15.13
C LYS A 66 -10.79 -7.17 14.29
N PRO A 67 -10.10 -6.94 13.15
CA PRO A 67 -10.34 -5.79 12.29
C PRO A 67 -11.79 -5.70 11.81
N GLY A 68 -12.35 -4.49 11.86
CA GLY A 68 -13.60 -4.17 11.17
C GLY A 68 -13.36 -3.82 9.70
N PHE A 69 -14.44 -3.73 8.92
CA PHE A 69 -14.38 -3.36 7.50
C PHE A 69 -13.65 -2.02 7.27
N ASN A 70 -13.87 -1.03 8.13
CA ASN A 70 -13.28 0.31 7.99
C ASN A 70 -11.76 0.29 8.17
N SER A 71 -11.26 -0.44 9.16
CA SER A 71 -9.82 -0.57 9.44
C SER A 71 -9.10 -1.33 8.32
N LEU A 72 -9.76 -2.34 7.73
CA LEU A 72 -9.25 -3.11 6.58
C LEU A 72 -9.27 -2.33 5.27
N LYS A 73 -10.27 -1.46 5.06
CA LYS A 73 -10.35 -0.62 3.84
C LYS A 73 -9.12 0.28 3.68
N ASN A 74 -8.52 0.69 4.80
CA ASN A 74 -7.35 1.56 4.85
C ASN A 74 -6.02 0.79 4.80
N LEU A 75 -6.06 -0.55 4.74
CA LEU A 75 -4.90 -1.40 4.47
C LEU A 75 -4.63 -1.49 2.96
N LYS A 76 -4.23 -0.38 2.37
CA LYS A 76 -3.86 -0.34 0.95
C LYS A 76 -2.49 0.26 0.79
N LEU A 77 -1.70 -0.33 -0.11
CA LEU A 77 -0.45 0.28 -0.54
C LEU A 77 -0.70 1.65 -1.16
N LEU A 78 0.28 2.53 -0.96
CA LEU A 78 0.29 3.84 -1.59
C LEU A 78 0.15 3.75 -3.10
N THR A 79 -0.72 4.60 -3.65
CA THR A 79 -0.91 4.78 -5.09
C THR A 79 -0.72 6.24 -5.50
N PRO A 80 -0.48 6.51 -6.81
CA PRO A 80 -0.41 7.89 -7.30
C PRO A 80 -1.69 8.71 -7.14
N ARG A 81 -2.82 8.09 -6.76
CA ARG A 81 -4.11 8.76 -6.53
C ARG A 81 -4.29 9.24 -5.10
N ASP A 82 -3.43 8.79 -4.18
CA ASP A 82 -3.49 9.20 -2.79
C ASP A 82 -2.81 10.56 -2.63
N ASP A 83 -3.48 11.48 -1.92
CA ASP A 83 -2.90 12.78 -1.55
C ASP A 83 -2.11 12.68 -0.24
N TYR A 84 -2.39 11.66 0.56
CA TYR A 84 -1.76 11.39 1.85
C TYR A 84 -1.41 9.91 2.02
N ALA A 85 -0.37 9.67 2.80
CA ALA A 85 0.10 8.33 3.15
C ALA A 85 0.46 8.24 4.64
N LEU A 86 0.43 7.03 5.18
CA LEU A 86 1.00 6.70 6.47
C LEU A 86 2.25 5.85 6.26
N LYS A 87 3.40 6.35 6.71
CA LYS A 87 4.63 5.57 6.78
C LYS A 87 4.75 4.99 8.19
N ILE A 88 4.82 3.67 8.27
CA ILE A 88 4.95 2.93 9.53
C ILE A 88 6.42 2.56 9.72
N LEU A 89 6.97 2.88 10.89
CA LEU A 89 8.39 2.68 11.22
C LEU A 89 8.56 1.80 12.46
N ASP A 90 9.67 1.07 12.48
CA ASP A 90 10.17 0.38 13.68
C ASP A 90 10.93 1.34 14.62
N GLU A 91 11.44 0.79 15.73
CA GLU A 91 12.21 1.53 16.74
C GLU A 91 13.47 2.19 16.14
N ASP A 92 14.08 1.56 15.12
CA ASP A 92 15.26 2.06 14.41
C ASP A 92 14.94 3.10 13.33
N LYS A 93 13.68 3.56 13.24
CA LYS A 93 13.16 4.48 12.21
C LYS A 93 13.21 3.91 10.80
N LYS A 94 13.33 2.59 10.65
CA LYS A 94 13.30 1.93 9.35
C LYS A 94 11.85 1.72 8.92
N GLU A 95 11.60 1.93 7.63
CA GLU A 95 10.29 1.77 7.04
C GLU A 95 9.89 0.29 7.02
N ILE A 96 8.75 -0.01 7.64
CA ILE A 96 8.09 -1.31 7.58
C ILE A 96 7.14 -1.32 6.39
N ILE A 97 6.26 -0.32 6.31
CA ILE A 97 5.23 -0.23 5.28
C ILE A 97 4.77 1.20 5.02
N LEU A 98 4.32 1.45 3.80
CA LEU A 98 3.75 2.70 3.35
C LEU A 98 2.32 2.51 2.83
N LEU A 99 1.35 3.04 3.58
CA LEU A 99 -0.08 2.90 3.31
C LEU A 99 -0.65 4.17 2.67
N GLY A 100 -1.42 4.03 1.59
CA GLY A 100 -2.17 5.13 0.99
C GLY A 100 -3.52 5.33 1.69
N ILE A 101 -3.86 6.57 2.04
CA ILE A 101 -5.12 6.90 2.75
C ILE A 101 -6.05 7.83 1.94
N GLY A 102 -5.75 8.05 0.66
CA GLY A 102 -6.52 8.98 -0.19
C GLY A 102 -6.36 10.43 0.28
N ASN A 103 -7.47 11.14 0.36
CA ASN A 103 -7.57 12.47 0.96
C ASN A 103 -8.66 12.48 2.03
N PRO A 104 -8.38 11.96 3.24
CA PRO A 104 -9.39 11.87 4.29
C PRO A 104 -9.78 13.25 4.82
N PHE A 105 -8.95 14.27 4.57
CA PHE A 105 -9.10 15.62 5.12
C PHE A 105 -9.89 16.56 4.23
N TYR A 106 -10.36 16.13 3.06
CA TYR A 106 -11.10 16.99 2.13
C TYR A 106 -12.42 16.34 1.73
N ILE A 107 -13.51 17.09 1.86
CA ILE A 107 -14.83 16.67 1.39
C ILE A 107 -15.22 17.45 0.14
N HIS A 108 -15.71 16.75 -0.87
CA HIS A 108 -16.37 17.36 -2.02
C HIS A 108 -17.87 17.40 -1.76
N ALA A 109 -18.46 18.60 -1.73
CA ALA A 109 -19.88 18.78 -1.85
C ALA A 109 -20.25 18.69 -3.34
N GLN A 110 -21.11 17.75 -3.72
CA GLN A 110 -21.71 17.77 -5.05
C GLN A 110 -23.16 18.24 -4.89
N HIS A 111 -23.40 19.54 -5.11
CA HIS A 111 -24.76 20.06 -5.26
C HIS A 111 -25.05 20.33 -6.74
N ILE A 112 -26.23 19.89 -7.18
CA ILE A 112 -26.73 19.97 -8.57
C ILE A 112 -27.40 21.33 -8.86
N ASP A 113 -27.29 22.32 -7.96
CA ASP A 113 -28.08 23.58 -7.99
C ASP A 113 -27.25 24.85 -7.70
N TYR A 114 -25.93 24.81 -7.88
CA TYR A 114 -25.08 26.01 -7.80
C TYR A 114 -24.32 26.19 -9.11
N GLU A 115 -24.95 26.82 -10.10
CA GLU A 115 -24.29 27.11 -11.38
C GLU A 115 -23.18 28.18 -11.27
N ASP A 116 -23.08 28.91 -10.16
CA ASP A 116 -22.18 30.08 -10.01
C ASP A 116 -21.04 29.95 -8.99
N SER A 117 -20.82 28.77 -8.39
CA SER A 117 -19.72 28.55 -7.43
C SER A 117 -18.57 27.75 -8.07
N ARG A 118 -17.31 28.18 -7.87
CA ARG A 118 -16.11 27.50 -8.41
C ARG A 118 -15.44 26.52 -7.45
N PHE A 119 -15.91 26.44 -6.20
CA PHE A 119 -15.30 25.60 -5.16
C PHE A 119 -16.39 24.94 -4.33
N PHE A 120 -16.51 23.61 -4.46
CA PHE A 120 -17.53 22.84 -3.76
C PHE A 120 -16.89 21.83 -2.80
N GLY A 121 -16.10 22.32 -1.86
CA GLY A 121 -15.46 21.44 -0.88
C GLY A 121 -14.66 22.21 0.15
N GLY A 122 -14.24 21.50 1.19
CA GLY A 122 -13.52 22.09 2.31
C GLY A 122 -12.72 21.07 3.09
N TYR A 123 -11.75 21.57 3.84
CA TYR A 123 -10.96 20.73 4.74
C TYR A 123 -11.73 20.44 6.03
N ILE A 124 -11.60 19.21 6.51
CA ILE A 124 -12.25 18.71 7.73
C ILE A 124 -11.22 18.08 8.68
N ASN A 125 -11.65 17.90 9.93
CA ASN A 125 -11.04 16.91 10.81
C ASN A 125 -11.57 15.53 10.43
N ALA A 126 -10.67 14.59 10.22
CA ALA A 126 -10.97 13.22 9.85
C ALA A 126 -10.67 12.27 11.01
N GLU A 127 -11.49 11.24 11.14
CA GLU A 127 -11.27 10.12 12.03
C GLU A 127 -11.29 8.83 11.21
N PHE A 128 -10.29 7.98 11.41
CA PHE A 128 -10.18 6.71 10.71
C PHE A 128 -9.37 5.70 11.52
N GLU A 129 -9.49 4.44 11.16
CA GLU A 129 -8.75 3.35 11.78
C GLU A 129 -7.80 2.71 10.77
N ILE A 130 -6.65 2.25 11.25
CA ILE A 130 -5.79 1.31 10.53
C ILE A 130 -5.62 0.04 11.38
N ALA A 131 -5.55 -1.11 10.71
CA ALA A 131 -5.28 -2.39 11.35
C ALA A 131 -3.89 -2.86 10.95
N LEU A 132 -3.01 -3.14 11.90
CA LEU A 132 -1.68 -3.69 11.64
C LEU A 132 -1.55 -5.08 12.30
N PRO A 133 -0.84 -6.04 11.67
CA PRO A 133 -0.53 -7.33 12.30
C PRO A 133 0.12 -7.17 13.67
N LEU A 134 -0.15 -8.07 14.61
CA LEU A 134 0.38 -8.00 15.99
C LEU A 134 1.89 -8.27 16.08
N ASP A 135 2.43 -9.02 15.12
CA ASP A 135 3.85 -9.32 14.99
C ASP A 135 4.64 -8.20 14.32
N MET A 136 3.95 -7.12 13.89
CA MET A 136 4.59 -5.94 13.34
C MET A 136 5.14 -5.06 14.47
N ASP A 137 6.44 -4.83 14.45
CA ASP A 137 7.15 -4.00 15.43
C ASP A 137 6.96 -2.50 15.15
N VAL A 138 5.76 -1.99 15.42
CA VAL A 138 5.39 -0.60 15.12
C VAL A 138 5.77 0.31 16.27
N SER A 139 6.70 1.23 16.02
CA SER A 139 7.13 2.24 16.99
C SER A 139 6.70 3.65 16.60
N HIS A 140 6.64 3.97 15.30
CA HIS A 140 6.24 5.29 14.84
C HIS A 140 5.30 5.25 13.64
N ILE A 141 4.42 6.25 13.55
CA ILE A 141 3.57 6.50 12.39
C ILE A 141 3.86 7.93 11.90
N VAL A 142 4.13 8.06 10.60
CA VAL A 142 4.40 9.36 9.97
C VAL A 142 3.31 9.65 8.95
N LEU A 143 2.65 10.81 9.11
CA LEU A 143 1.80 11.34 8.06
C LEU A 143 2.66 11.99 6.99
N MET A 144 2.43 11.57 5.75
CA MET A 144 3.07 12.11 4.56
C MET A 144 2.01 12.73 3.67
N SER A 145 2.30 13.88 3.06
CA SER A 145 1.59 14.34 1.87
C SER A 145 2.28 13.82 0.62
N GLN A 146 1.49 13.60 -0.42
CA GLN A 146 1.96 13.21 -1.74
C GLN A 146 1.56 14.29 -2.76
N HIS A 147 2.54 14.80 -3.49
CA HIS A 147 2.30 15.67 -4.64
C HIS A 147 3.21 15.26 -5.79
N GLU A 148 2.65 14.97 -6.96
CA GLU A 148 3.41 14.49 -8.13
C GLU A 148 4.36 13.31 -7.81
N LYS A 149 3.91 12.39 -6.95
CA LYS A 149 4.67 11.22 -6.45
C LYS A 149 5.85 11.57 -5.51
N VAL A 150 6.00 12.84 -5.13
CA VAL A 150 6.94 13.28 -4.10
C VAL A 150 6.24 13.21 -2.75
N LEU A 151 6.87 12.51 -1.80
CA LEU A 151 6.39 12.39 -0.43
C LEU A 151 7.06 13.42 0.47
N THR A 152 6.25 14.19 1.19
CA THR A 152 6.72 15.19 2.16
C THR A 152 6.17 14.85 3.54
N LYS A 153 7.05 14.79 4.55
CA LYS A 153 6.64 14.55 5.93
C LYS A 153 5.85 15.74 6.45
N ILE A 154 4.70 15.46 7.07
CA ILE A 154 3.88 16.45 7.79
C ILE A 154 4.18 16.38 9.28
N ASN A 155 3.85 15.27 9.92
CA ASN A 155 4.14 15.03 11.33
C ASN A 155 4.40 13.55 11.59
N GLU A 156 5.06 13.28 12.71
CA GLU A 156 5.38 11.93 13.19
C GLU A 156 4.85 11.79 14.60
N ILE A 157 4.32 10.61 14.90
CA ILE A 157 3.82 10.23 16.21
C ILE A 157 4.50 8.94 16.65
N GLU A 158 4.88 8.90 17.92
CA GLU A 158 5.35 7.71 18.59
C GLU A 158 4.15 6.89 19.07
N VAL A 159 4.30 5.58 19.00
CA VAL A 159 3.26 4.61 19.35
C VAL A 159 3.68 3.92 20.63
N GLU A 160 3.21 4.44 21.76
CA GLU A 160 3.35 3.77 23.08
C GLU A 160 2.53 2.45 23.14
#